data_AF-A0A1H2TTM3-F1
#
_entry.id   AF-A0A1H2TTM3-F1
#
_cell.length_a   1.000
_cell.length_b   1.000
_cell.length_c   1.000
_cell.angle_alpha   90.00
_cell.angle_beta   90.00
_cell.angle_gamma   90.00
#
_symmetry.space_group_name_H-M   'P 1'
#
loop_
_entity.id
_entity.type
_entity.pdbx_description
1 polymer ?
#
loop_
_entity_poly.entity_id
_entity_poly.type
_entity_poly.pdbx_seq_one_letter_code
_entity_poly.pdbx_strand_id
1 'polypeptide(L)' 'MHKAFKFRLYPTKEQTILIHKSIGCSRFTFNHFLARWNESYDSTGKGLTYGTCSAQLTAL' A
#
# COMPACT_ATOMS: atom_id res chain seq x y z
N MET A 1 12.17 -6.54 -28.36
CA MET A 1 11.62 -7.88 -28.04
C MET A 1 11.30 -7.91 -26.55
N HIS A 2 10.04 -7.79 -26.14
CA HIS A 2 9.67 -7.85 -24.73
C HIS A 2 9.44 -9.31 -24.32
N LYS A 3 10.12 -9.76 -23.26
CA LYS A 3 9.95 -11.09 -22.69
C LYS A 3 9.23 -10.94 -21.35
N ALA A 4 8.26 -11.82 -21.11
CA ALA A 4 7.60 -11.95 -19.81
C ALA A 4 7.78 -13.38 -19.31
N PHE A 5 7.95 -13.53 -17.99
CA PHE A 5 8.14 -14.82 -17.35
C PHE A 5 7.05 -15.02 -16.30
N LYS A 6 6.55 -16.25 -16.22
CA LYS A 6 5.57 -16.67 -15.21
C LYS A 6 6.23 -17.66 -14.28
N PHE A 7 6.26 -17.32 -13.00
CA PHE A 7 6.78 -18.20 -11.95
C PHE A 7 5.68 -18.53 -10.95
N ARG A 8 5.74 -19.74 -10.39
CA ARG A 8 4.98 -20.12 -9.21
C ARG A 8 5.96 -20.22 -8.04
N LEU A 9 5.68 -19.47 -6.98
CA LEU A 9 6.47 -19.52 -5.76
C LEU A 9 5.94 -20.63 -4.85
N TYR A 10 6.86 -21.36 -4.21
CA TYR A 10 6.57 -22.34 -3.16
C TYR A 10 7.30 -21.90 -1.88
N PRO A 11 6.77 -20.90 -1.17
CA PRO A 11 7.45 -20.31 -0.03
C PRO A 11 7.47 -21.27 1.17
N THR A 12 8.52 -21.18 1.99
CA THR A 12 8.50 -21.76 3.34
C THR A 12 7.48 -21.04 4.23
N LYS A 13 7.24 -21.57 5.43
CA LYS A 13 6.35 -20.94 6.40
C LYS A 13 6.82 -19.53 6.76
N GLU A 14 8.12 -19.35 6.98
CA GLU A 14 8.76 -18.08 7.32
C GLU A 14 8.63 -17.09 6.16
N GLN A 15 8.88 -17.54 4.92
CA GLN A 15 8.72 -16.72 3.73
C GLN A 15 7.26 -16.28 3.54
N THR A 16 6.29 -17.18 3.76
CA THR A 16 4.86 -16.86 3.68
C THR A 16 4.49 -15.75 4.67
N ILE A 17 4.98 -15.85 5.91
CA ILE A 17 4.76 -14.82 6.94
C ILE A 17 5.34 -13.48 6.50
N LEU A 18 6.57 -13.45 5.98
CA LEU A 18 7.21 -12.23 5.51
C LEU A 18 6.48 -11.61 4.31
N ILE A 19 6.10 -12.43 3.33
CA ILE A 19 5.33 -11.99 2.16
C ILE A 19 3.99 -11.38 2.59
N HIS A 20 3.27 -12.04 3.51
CA HIS A 20 2.01 -11.50 4.02
C HIS A 20 2.21 -10.20 4.80
N LYS A 21 3.28 -10.08 5.60
CA LYS A 21 3.59 -8.82 6.29
C LYS A 21 3.89 -7.69 5.30
N SER A 22 4.73 -7.95 4.29
CA SER A 22 5.11 -6.96 3.28
C SER A 22 3.93 -6.53 2.41
N ILE A 23 3.17 -7.48 1.85
CA ILE A 23 1.99 -7.14 1.03
C ILE A 23 0.89 -6.53 1.89
N GLY A 24 0.70 -7.05 3.11
CA GLY A 24 -0.29 -6.58 4.06
C GLY A 24 -0.07 -5.13 4.47
N CYS A 25 1.16 -4.74 4.83
CA CYS A 25 1.45 -3.36 5.21
C CYS A 25 1.26 -2.41 4.03
N SER A 26 1.74 -2.75 2.82
CA SER A 26 1.51 -1.92 1.63
C SER A 26 0.03 -1.77 1.29
N ARG A 27 -0.74 -2.87 1.34
CA ARG A 27 -2.19 -2.85 1.07
C ARG A 27 -2.95 -2.01 2.09
N PHE A 28 -2.61 -2.16 3.37
CA PHE A 28 -3.22 -1.38 4.45
C PHE A 28 -2.95 0.11 4.25
N THR A 29 -1.67 0.49 4.13
CA THR A 29 -1.27 1.89 3.96
C THR A 29 -1.93 2.52 2.73
N PHE A 30 -1.92 1.83 1.59
CA PHE A 30 -2.55 2.32 0.37
C PHE A 30 -4.05 2.53 0.54
N ASN A 31 -4.78 1.53 1.02
CA ASN A 31 -6.23 1.61 1.16
C ASN A 31 -6.65 2.66 2.21
N HIS A 32 -5.91 2.76 3.32
CA HIS A 32 -6.16 3.76 4.35
C HIS A 32 -6.06 5.18 3.76
N PHE A 33 -4.96 5.50 3.08
CA PHE A 33 -4.80 6.84 2.52
C PHE A 33 -5.66 7.09 1.29
N LEU A 34 -5.99 6.07 0.48
CA LEU A 34 -6.94 6.21 -0.61
C LEU A 34 -8.32 6.65 -0.11
N ALA A 35 -8.83 6.02 0.96
CA ALA A 35 -10.10 6.41 1.56
C ALA A 35 -10.08 7.89 2.01
N ARG A 36 -9.04 8.29 2.75
CA ARG A 36 -8.86 9.68 3.20
C ARG A 36 -8.66 10.66 2.04
N TRP A 37 -8.04 10.21 0.96
CA TRP A 37 -7.81 11.01 -0.24
C TRP A 37 -9.13 11.34 -0.92
N ASN A 38 -10.03 10.35 -1.05
CA ASN A 38 -11.38 10.56 -1.58
C ASN A 38 -12.16 11.55 -0.71
N GLU A 39 -12.15 11.38 0.61
CA GLU A 39 -12.81 12.32 1.54
C GLU A 39 -12.29 13.76 1.42
N SER A 40 -10.96 13.93 1.33
CA SER A 40 -10.31 15.23 1.15
C SER A 40 -10.68 15.87 -0.19
N TYR A 41 -10.72 15.06 -1.25
CA TYR A 41 -11.04 15.53 -2.59
C TYR A 41 -12.50 15.96 -2.71
N ASP A 42 -13.43 15.16 -2.17
CA ASP A 42 -14.86 15.47 -2.19
C ASP A 42 -15.18 16.78 -1.45
N SER A 43 -14.46 17.07 -0.36
CA SER A 43 -14.68 18.26 0.46
C SER A 43 -13.95 19.51 -0.02
N THR A 44 -12.77 19.38 -0.61
CA THR A 44 -11.89 20.53 -0.92
C THR A 44 -11.48 20.67 -2.38
N GLY A 45 -11.79 19.66 -3.22
CA GLY A 45 -11.26 19.52 -4.58
C GLY A 45 -9.76 19.23 -4.64
N LYS A 46 -9.13 18.94 -3.50
CA LYS A 46 -7.68 18.69 -3.38
C LYS A 46 -7.39 17.39 -2.66
N GLY A 47 -6.41 16.67 -3.19
CA GLY A 47 -5.89 15.45 -2.59
C GLY A 47 -4.86 15.71 -1.49
N LEU A 48 -4.57 14.69 -0.70
CA LEU A 48 -3.48 14.65 0.26
C LEU A 48 -2.11 14.62 -0.44
N THR A 49 -1.11 15.21 0.22
CA THR A 49 0.29 15.17 -0.23
C THR A 49 1.04 14.02 0.44
N TYR A 50 2.17 13.61 -0.15
CA TYR A 50 3.07 12.64 0.46
C TYR A 50 3.50 13.05 1.88
N GLY A 51 3.86 14.33 2.08
CA GLY A 51 4.28 14.83 3.39
C GLY A 51 3.20 14.67 4.46
N THR A 52 1.95 14.98 4.09
CA THR A 52 0.78 14.78 4.96
C THR A 52 0.56 13.30 5.29
N CYS A 53 0.57 12.42 4.28
CA CYS A 53 0.37 10.99 4.48
C CYS A 53 1.50 10.37 5.32
N SER A 54 2.76 10.74 5.05
CA SER A 54 3.91 10.20 5.78
C SER A 54 3.89 10.60 7.26
N ALA A 55 3.47 11.84 7.59
CA ALA A 55 3.35 12.28 8.98
C ALA A 55 2.18 11.59 9.71
N GLN A 56 1.07 11.35 9.02
CA GLN A 56 -0.06 10.61 9.61
C GLN A 56 0.27 9.13 9.82
N LEU A 57 1.05 8.52 8.93
CA LEU A 57 1.42 7.11 9.01
C LEU A 57 2.19 6.79 10.30
N THR A 58 3.01 7.72 10.82
CA THR A 58 3.77 7.48 12.06
C THR A 58 2.90 7.47 13.32
N ALA A 59 1.63 7.89 13.22
CA ALA A 59 0.68 7.92 14.33
C ALA A 59 -0.35 6.76 14.30
N LEU A 60 -0.29 5.89 13.28
CA LEU A 60 -1.12 4.69 13.14
C LEU A 60 -0.45 3.48 13.81
#